data_AF-A0A0Q9YYF3-F1
#
_entry.id   AF-A0A0Q9YYF3-F1
#
_cell.length_a   1.000
_cell.length_b   1.000
_cell.length_c   1.000
_cell.angle_alpha   90.00
_cell.angle_beta   90.00
_cell.angle_gamma   90.00
#
_symmetry.space_group_name_H-M   'P 1'
#
loop_
_entity.id
_entity.type
_entity.pdbx_description
1 polymer ?
#
loop_
_entity_poly.entity_id
_entity_poly.type
_entity_poly.pdbx_seq_one_letter_code
_entity_poly.pdbx_strand_id
1 'polypeptide(L)'
;MNIFGDKNIFGIGYETYLEAYPDDPEIVGNPKVYLTYGSMYFWVNGKNLFQFKGWGQEATYTADLTTIVEIFCQYLICYIKEDSFPIKSKSNTSIDIIEETKLVEGPNDDISGYANIDWNQVDMEERDARDQWIENHGILRHRDGSFLPDLFMRCINNQIEISWHNEFPYDVPNGELYFEYKKGVEYIDITLFKKVIVDFCLHLINRYEDLYPDVAKRDRANLQKAIDFEV
;
A
#
# COMPACT_ATOMS: atom_id res chain seq x y z
N MET A 1 -10.73 -5.80 -16.51
CA MET A 1 -10.59 -5.43 -15.09
C MET A 1 -11.35 -6.38 -14.18
N ASN A 2 -10.62 -7.04 -13.28
CA ASN A 2 -11.18 -7.81 -12.17
C ASN A 2 -11.33 -6.87 -10.95
N ILE A 3 -12.51 -6.85 -10.31
CA ILE A 3 -12.83 -5.93 -9.21
C ILE A 3 -13.41 -6.72 -8.04
N PHE A 4 -12.93 -6.39 -6.84
CA PHE A 4 -13.40 -6.92 -5.56
C PHE A 4 -13.97 -5.74 -4.75
N GLY A 5 -15.21 -5.89 -4.26
CA GLY A 5 -15.92 -4.83 -3.54
C GLY A 5 -16.73 -3.88 -4.44
N ASP A 6 -17.00 -2.68 -3.93
CA ASP A 6 -17.72 -1.61 -4.62
C ASP A 6 -16.86 -0.35 -4.61
N LYS A 7 -16.48 0.14 -5.80
CA LYS A 7 -15.61 1.31 -5.97
C LYS A 7 -16.16 2.57 -5.30
N ASN A 8 -17.47 2.67 -5.13
CA ASN A 8 -18.11 3.83 -4.51
C ASN A 8 -18.04 3.81 -2.97
N ILE A 9 -17.64 2.68 -2.38
CA ILE A 9 -17.49 2.51 -0.93
C ILE A 9 -16.04 2.10 -0.64
N PHE A 10 -15.70 0.85 -0.95
CA PHE A 10 -14.35 0.32 -0.88
C PHE A 10 -14.20 -0.80 -1.90
N GLY A 11 -13.13 -0.75 -2.68
CA GLY A 11 -12.81 -1.79 -3.63
C GLY A 11 -11.36 -1.82 -4.03
N ILE A 12 -10.91 -2.99 -4.47
CA ILE A 12 -9.59 -3.18 -5.07
C ILE A 12 -9.77 -3.91 -6.40
N GLY A 13 -8.94 -3.62 -7.38
CA GLY A 13 -9.03 -4.26 -8.67
C GLY A 13 -7.70 -4.30 -9.38
N TYR A 14 -7.64 -5.12 -10.42
CA TYR A 14 -6.45 -5.27 -11.23
C TYR A 14 -6.76 -5.68 -12.66
N GLU A 15 -5.77 -5.50 -13.53
CA GLU A 15 -5.72 -5.99 -14.91
C GLU A 15 -4.32 -6.56 -15.17
N THR A 16 -4.22 -7.82 -15.59
CA THR A 16 -2.90 -8.35 -16.01
C THR A 16 -2.51 -7.81 -17.38
N TYR A 17 -1.21 -7.78 -17.70
CA TYR A 17 -0.78 -7.32 -19.02
C TYR A 17 -1.31 -8.18 -20.17
N LEU A 18 -1.49 -9.49 -19.96
CA LEU A 18 -2.15 -10.35 -20.96
C LEU A 18 -3.59 -9.89 -21.27
N GLU A 19 -4.29 -9.33 -20.28
CA GLU A 19 -5.65 -8.81 -20.41
C GLU A 19 -5.66 -7.38 -20.97
N ALA A 20 -4.66 -6.57 -20.63
CA ALA A 20 -4.55 -5.17 -21.07
C ALA A 20 -3.95 -5.01 -22.47
N TYR A 21 -3.04 -5.91 -22.87
CA TYR A 21 -2.25 -5.85 -24.11
C TYR A 21 -2.15 -7.25 -24.75
N PRO A 22 -3.27 -7.82 -25.24
CA PRO A 22 -3.32 -9.19 -25.72
C PRO A 22 -2.44 -9.47 -26.96
N ASP A 23 -2.06 -8.42 -27.71
CA ASP A 23 -1.34 -8.53 -28.98
C ASP A 23 0.13 -8.07 -28.92
N ASP A 24 0.67 -7.75 -27.73
CA ASP A 24 2.05 -7.29 -27.59
C ASP A 24 3.05 -8.45 -27.80
N PRO A 25 3.98 -8.36 -28.77
CA PRO A 25 4.90 -9.44 -29.10
C PRO A 25 5.91 -9.77 -27.98
N GLU A 26 6.24 -8.82 -27.10
CA GLU A 26 7.05 -9.10 -25.90
C GLU A 26 6.26 -9.95 -24.91
N ILE A 27 4.94 -9.69 -24.78
CA ILE A 27 4.01 -10.45 -23.93
C ILE A 27 3.73 -11.84 -24.49
N VAL A 28 3.47 -11.94 -25.79
CA VAL A 28 3.19 -13.21 -26.49
C VAL A 28 4.40 -14.15 -26.46
N GLY A 29 5.62 -13.59 -26.44
CA GLY A 29 6.88 -14.35 -26.44
C GLY A 29 7.29 -14.96 -25.09
N ASN A 30 6.76 -14.47 -23.96
CA ASN A 30 7.08 -15.00 -22.63
C ASN A 30 5.88 -14.96 -21.65
N PRO A 31 4.81 -15.72 -21.93
CA PRO A 31 3.52 -15.58 -21.24
C PRO A 31 3.61 -15.84 -19.73
N LYS A 32 4.61 -16.57 -19.24
CA LYS A 32 4.72 -16.92 -17.81
C LYS A 32 5.10 -15.74 -16.91
N VAL A 33 6.00 -14.87 -17.37
CA VAL A 33 6.43 -13.69 -16.59
C VAL A 33 5.29 -12.67 -16.50
N TYR A 34 4.44 -12.57 -17.52
CA TYR A 34 3.34 -11.61 -17.57
C TYR A 34 2.05 -12.05 -16.88
N LEU A 35 2.02 -13.23 -16.26
CA LEU A 35 0.85 -13.71 -15.51
C LEU A 35 0.64 -12.98 -14.18
N THR A 36 1.72 -12.45 -13.61
CA THR A 36 1.70 -11.69 -12.34
C THR A 36 1.81 -10.19 -12.55
N TYR A 37 2.32 -9.73 -13.69
CA TYR A 37 2.43 -8.31 -13.99
C TYR A 37 1.10 -7.71 -14.46
N GLY A 38 0.81 -6.50 -13.97
CA GLY A 38 -0.43 -5.83 -14.28
C GLY A 38 -0.56 -4.46 -13.64
N SER A 39 -1.71 -3.84 -13.90
CA SER A 39 -2.13 -2.59 -13.27
C SER A 39 -3.04 -2.89 -12.09
N MET A 40 -2.90 -2.13 -11.01
CA MET A 40 -3.71 -2.22 -9.80
C MET A 40 -4.43 -0.91 -9.52
N TYR A 41 -5.61 -1.02 -8.91
CA TYR A 41 -6.48 0.08 -8.55
C TYR A 41 -6.97 -0.11 -7.12
N PHE A 42 -6.99 0.97 -6.34
CA PHE A 42 -7.38 0.95 -4.94
C PHE A 42 -8.38 2.07 -4.68
N TRP A 43 -9.66 1.71 -4.56
CA TRP A 43 -10.77 2.67 -4.45
C TRP A 43 -11.24 2.84 -3.01
N VAL A 44 -11.37 4.11 -2.61
CA VAL A 44 -12.00 4.51 -1.36
C VAL A 44 -12.97 5.64 -1.66
N ASN A 45 -14.27 5.42 -1.42
CA ASN A 45 -15.33 6.39 -1.69
C ASN A 45 -15.24 7.01 -3.11
N GLY A 46 -15.06 6.15 -4.14
CA GLY A 46 -14.94 6.54 -5.55
C GLY A 46 -13.53 7.01 -5.98
N LYS A 47 -12.60 7.22 -5.05
CA LYS A 47 -11.26 7.74 -5.33
C LYS A 47 -10.29 6.59 -5.57
N ASN A 48 -9.74 6.45 -6.79
CA ASN A 48 -8.61 5.54 -7.01
C ASN A 48 -7.32 6.15 -6.45
N LEU A 49 -6.92 5.74 -5.25
CA LEU A 49 -5.74 6.29 -4.57
C LEU A 49 -4.42 5.96 -5.27
N PHE A 50 -4.41 4.94 -6.15
CA PHE A 50 -3.22 4.57 -6.92
C PHE A 50 -3.09 5.35 -8.23
N GLN A 51 -4.07 6.19 -8.58
CA GLN A 51 -4.05 6.99 -9.79
C GLN A 51 -3.05 8.14 -9.71
N PHE A 52 -2.26 8.31 -10.77
CA PHE A 52 -1.33 9.42 -10.92
C PHE A 52 -1.33 10.01 -12.33
N LYS A 53 -0.82 11.24 -12.43
CA LYS A 53 -0.65 12.05 -13.64
C LYS A 53 0.82 12.33 -13.87
N GLY A 54 1.18 12.65 -15.12
CA GLY A 54 2.56 12.91 -15.54
C GLY A 54 3.20 11.76 -16.33
N TRP A 55 2.54 10.61 -16.39
CA TRP A 55 2.93 9.46 -17.20
C TRP A 55 1.72 8.97 -18.00
N GLY A 56 1.49 9.52 -19.19
CA GLY A 56 0.28 9.21 -19.98
C GLY A 56 -1.03 9.70 -19.33
N GLN A 57 -2.17 9.28 -19.89
CA GLN A 57 -3.49 9.64 -19.40
C GLN A 57 -3.98 8.56 -18.42
N GLU A 58 -4.29 8.94 -17.18
CA GLU A 58 -4.89 8.07 -16.14
C GLU A 58 -4.07 6.82 -15.74
N ALA A 59 -2.76 6.97 -15.59
CA ALA A 59 -1.91 5.88 -15.11
C ALA A 59 -2.19 5.52 -13.64
N THR A 60 -1.90 4.26 -13.31
CA THR A 60 -2.07 3.67 -11.97
C THR A 60 -0.87 2.77 -11.67
N TYR A 61 -0.74 2.29 -10.42
CA TYR A 61 0.32 1.35 -10.05
C TYR A 61 0.37 0.17 -11.02
N THR A 62 1.56 -0.08 -11.57
CA THR A 62 1.74 -1.04 -12.65
C THR A 62 3.09 -1.73 -12.47
N ALA A 63 3.07 -3.00 -12.04
CA ALA A 63 4.25 -3.79 -11.64
C ALA A 63 3.89 -5.28 -11.49
N ASP A 64 4.76 -6.08 -10.84
CA ASP A 64 4.40 -7.42 -10.38
C ASP A 64 3.37 -7.34 -9.23
N LEU A 65 2.17 -7.82 -9.49
CA LEU A 65 1.06 -7.80 -8.54
C LEU A 65 1.31 -8.71 -7.32
N THR A 66 2.22 -9.68 -7.40
CA THR A 66 2.61 -10.51 -6.24
C THR A 66 3.20 -9.66 -5.11
N THR A 67 3.87 -8.55 -5.45
CA THR A 67 4.43 -7.63 -4.45
C THR A 67 3.35 -7.06 -3.55
N ILE A 68 2.23 -6.59 -4.12
CA ILE A 68 1.13 -6.02 -3.32
C ILE A 68 0.38 -7.12 -2.56
N VAL A 69 0.23 -8.31 -3.16
CA VAL A 69 -0.38 -9.45 -2.47
C VAL A 69 0.45 -9.84 -1.25
N GLU A 70 1.77 -9.87 -1.36
CA GLU A 70 2.68 -10.14 -0.24
C GLU A 70 2.48 -9.15 0.91
N ILE A 71 2.40 -7.84 0.61
CA ILE A 71 2.14 -6.80 1.61
C ILE A 71 0.82 -7.08 2.34
N PHE A 72 -0.27 -7.25 1.60
CA PHE A 72 -1.56 -7.49 2.22
C PHE A 72 -1.55 -8.80 3.02
N CYS A 73 -0.95 -9.87 2.52
CA CYS A 73 -0.89 -11.12 3.26
C CYS A 73 -0.07 -10.98 4.55
N GLN A 74 1.07 -10.27 4.50
CA GLN A 74 1.96 -10.08 5.63
C GLN A 74 1.38 -9.14 6.70
N TYR A 75 0.76 -8.04 6.28
CA TYR A 75 0.41 -6.92 7.16
C TYR A 75 -1.09 -6.73 7.39
N LEU A 76 -1.99 -7.47 6.71
CA LEU A 76 -3.43 -7.32 6.91
C LEU A 76 -3.85 -7.46 8.38
N ILE A 77 -3.18 -8.34 9.14
CA ILE A 77 -3.43 -8.47 10.58
C ILE A 77 -3.14 -7.17 11.35
N CYS A 78 -2.09 -6.44 10.97
CA CYS A 78 -1.77 -5.12 11.54
C CYS A 78 -2.84 -4.09 11.16
N TYR A 79 -3.39 -4.17 9.94
CA TYR A 79 -4.43 -3.24 9.51
C TYR A 79 -5.75 -3.44 10.24
N ILE A 80 -6.16 -4.69 10.51
CA ILE A 80 -7.48 -5.01 11.09
C ILE A 80 -7.47 -5.12 12.62
N LYS A 81 -6.32 -5.39 13.23
CA LYS A 81 -6.20 -5.38 14.69
C LYS A 81 -6.08 -3.94 15.15
N GLU A 82 -6.86 -3.55 16.15
CA GLU A 82 -6.70 -2.24 16.77
C GLU A 82 -5.28 -2.12 17.35
N ASP A 83 -4.56 -1.12 16.87
CA ASP A 83 -3.18 -0.84 17.27
C ASP A 83 -3.05 0.63 17.66
N SER A 84 -2.43 0.85 18.81
CA SER A 84 -2.16 2.19 19.30
C SER A 84 -0.89 2.71 18.66
N PHE A 85 -0.80 4.04 18.52
CA PHE A 85 0.44 4.63 18.05
C PHE A 85 1.59 4.34 19.02
N PRO A 86 2.80 4.08 18.51
CA PRO A 86 3.95 3.70 19.33
C PRO A 86 4.46 4.86 20.20
N ILE A 87 4.01 6.09 19.92
CA ILE A 87 4.42 7.31 20.62
C ILE A 87 3.22 8.05 21.21
N LYS A 88 3.44 8.74 22.34
CA LYS A 88 2.43 9.63 22.93
C LYS A 88 2.27 10.85 22.03
N SER A 89 1.25 10.82 21.18
CA SER A 89 0.90 11.92 20.30
C SER A 89 -0.46 12.53 20.68
N LYS A 90 -0.66 13.80 20.33
CA LYS A 90 -1.98 14.47 20.34
C LYS A 90 -2.73 14.31 19.01
N SER A 91 -2.08 13.68 18.04
CA SER A 91 -2.60 13.40 16.72
C SER A 91 -3.75 12.41 16.76
N ASN A 92 -4.69 12.57 15.83
CA ASN A 92 -5.87 11.70 15.74
C ASN A 92 -5.83 10.78 14.52
N THR A 93 -4.97 11.08 13.52
CA THR A 93 -4.84 10.31 12.28
C THR A 93 -3.41 9.86 12.03
N SER A 94 -3.23 8.86 11.17
CA SER A 94 -1.91 8.38 10.76
C SER A 94 -1.08 9.48 10.10
N ILE A 95 -1.72 10.35 9.30
CA ILE A 95 -1.04 11.49 8.65
C ILE A 95 -0.49 12.47 9.66
N ASP A 96 -1.29 12.85 10.66
CA ASP A 96 -0.85 13.83 11.66
C ASP A 96 0.42 13.34 12.37
N ILE A 97 0.52 12.03 12.62
CA ILE A 97 1.71 11.42 13.24
C ILE A 97 2.88 11.39 12.29
N ILE A 98 2.67 11.06 11.02
CA ILE A 98 3.73 11.09 10.03
C ILE A 98 4.25 12.51 9.87
N GLU A 99 3.38 13.53 9.87
CA GLU A 99 3.79 14.94 9.80
C GLU A 99 4.53 15.39 11.06
N GLU A 100 4.03 15.06 12.24
CA GLU A 100 4.72 15.33 13.51
C GLU A 100 6.12 14.68 13.54
N THR A 101 6.26 13.48 12.99
CA THR A 101 7.54 12.77 12.93
C THR A 101 8.47 13.31 11.84
N LYS A 102 7.96 13.68 10.66
CA LYS A 102 8.74 14.35 9.59
C LYS A 102 9.26 15.72 10.05
N LEU A 103 8.57 16.41 10.95
CA LEU A 103 9.09 17.64 11.58
C LEU A 103 10.31 17.39 12.48
N VAL A 104 10.49 16.16 12.97
CA VAL A 104 11.69 15.73 13.74
C VAL A 104 12.85 15.36 12.79
N GLU A 105 12.54 14.83 11.60
CA GLU A 105 13.54 14.34 10.63
C GLU A 105 13.98 15.40 9.60
N GLY A 106 13.15 16.42 9.37
CA GLY A 106 13.43 17.54 8.48
C GLY A 106 12.96 17.32 7.02
N PRO A 107 12.77 18.39 6.23
CA PRO A 107 12.13 18.41 4.90
C PRO A 107 12.73 17.56 3.77
N ASN A 108 13.87 16.89 3.95
CA ASN A 108 14.57 16.20 2.84
C ASN A 108 14.82 14.71 3.08
N ASP A 109 14.33 14.10 4.17
CA ASP A 109 14.77 12.78 4.67
C ASP A 109 16.31 12.65 4.82
N ASP A 110 17.02 13.76 4.69
CA ASP A 110 18.45 13.90 4.86
C ASP A 110 18.72 14.25 6.32
N ILE A 111 18.67 13.22 7.15
CA ILE A 111 19.03 13.33 8.56
C ILE A 111 20.50 13.78 8.72
N SER A 112 21.31 13.70 7.67
CA SER A 112 22.69 14.22 7.65
C SER A 112 22.78 15.72 7.33
N GLY A 113 21.78 16.28 6.65
CA GLY A 113 21.63 17.72 6.38
C GLY A 113 21.20 18.52 7.63
N TYR A 114 20.58 17.84 8.60
CA TYR A 114 20.25 18.37 9.93
C TYR A 114 21.27 17.92 10.98
N ALA A 115 22.56 18.12 10.71
CA ALA A 115 23.70 17.80 11.57
C ALA A 115 23.73 18.48 12.97
N ASN A 116 22.61 19.04 13.43
CA ASN A 116 22.39 19.52 14.80
C ASN A 116 21.32 18.70 15.56
N ILE A 117 20.94 17.52 15.08
CA ILE A 117 20.20 16.54 15.91
C ILE A 117 21.20 15.93 16.89
N ASP A 118 21.02 16.21 18.19
CA ASP A 118 21.75 15.48 19.23
C ASP A 118 21.18 14.06 19.31
N TRP A 119 21.79 13.14 18.57
CA TRP A 119 21.41 11.73 18.55
C TRP A 119 21.44 11.07 19.93
N ASN A 120 22.11 11.65 20.93
CA ASN A 120 22.06 11.15 22.31
C ASN A 120 20.75 11.50 23.03
N GLN A 121 19.92 12.39 22.45
CA GLN A 121 18.61 12.77 22.96
C GLN A 121 17.46 12.15 22.15
N VAL A 122 17.77 11.45 21.06
CA VAL A 122 16.78 10.65 20.34
C VAL A 122 16.61 9.35 21.11
N ASP A 123 15.39 9.11 21.59
CA ASP A 123 15.04 7.81 22.14
C ASP A 123 15.01 6.79 20.98
N MET A 124 16.04 5.95 20.95
CA MET A 124 16.21 4.94 19.90
C MET A 124 15.10 3.88 19.93
N GLU A 125 14.52 3.60 21.11
CA GLU A 125 13.41 2.64 21.22
C GLU A 125 12.13 3.24 20.63
N GLU A 126 11.83 4.52 20.89
CA GLU A 126 10.69 5.21 20.28
C GLU A 126 10.86 5.33 18.75
N ARG A 127 12.08 5.59 18.28
CA ARG A 127 12.40 5.64 16.85
C ARG A 127 12.16 4.29 16.17
N ASP A 128 12.72 3.22 16.72
CA ASP A 128 12.58 1.87 16.16
C ASP A 128 11.11 1.42 16.17
N ALA A 129 10.38 1.72 17.25
CA ALA A 129 8.96 1.42 17.36
C ALA A 129 8.13 2.17 16.30
N ARG A 130 8.46 3.44 16.02
CA ARG A 130 7.83 4.24 14.97
C ARG A 130 8.14 3.69 13.58
N ASP A 131 9.39 3.41 13.28
CA ASP A 131 9.79 2.90 11.96
C ASP A 131 9.11 1.56 11.69
N GLN A 132 9.04 0.70 12.70
CA GLN A 132 8.30 -0.57 12.61
C GLN A 132 6.80 -0.36 12.40
N TRP A 133 6.19 0.64 13.05
CA TRP A 133 4.78 0.96 12.85
C TRP A 133 4.53 1.46 11.42
N ILE A 134 5.37 2.35 10.90
CA ILE A 134 5.29 2.84 9.52
C ILE A 134 5.39 1.67 8.52
N GLU A 135 6.28 0.71 8.76
CA GLU A 135 6.38 -0.50 7.93
C GLU A 135 5.13 -1.38 8.03
N ASN A 136 4.58 -1.54 9.23
CA ASN A 136 3.43 -2.41 9.46
C ASN A 136 2.13 -1.83 8.92
N HIS A 137 2.04 -0.51 8.77
CA HIS A 137 0.81 0.21 8.42
C HIS A 137 0.85 0.87 7.04
N GLY A 138 2.03 1.11 6.47
CA GLY A 138 2.22 1.75 5.17
C GLY A 138 2.47 0.76 4.03
N ILE A 139 2.22 1.19 2.78
CA ILE A 139 2.52 0.38 1.57
C ILE A 139 3.70 0.91 0.74
N LEU A 140 4.22 2.08 1.11
CA LEU A 140 5.14 2.86 0.27
C LEU A 140 6.45 2.16 -0.07
N ARG A 141 6.99 1.35 0.86
CA ARG A 141 8.33 0.74 0.72
C ARG A 141 8.41 -0.37 -0.33
N HIS A 142 7.29 -0.73 -0.96
CA HIS A 142 7.16 -1.91 -1.82
C HIS A 142 6.79 -1.58 -3.26
N ARG A 143 7.35 -0.50 -3.81
CA ARG A 143 6.92 0.01 -5.12
C ARG A 143 7.31 -0.87 -6.31
N ASP A 144 8.25 -1.82 -6.14
CA ASP A 144 8.75 -2.73 -7.17
C ASP A 144 9.04 -2.04 -8.53
N GLY A 145 9.75 -0.90 -8.48
CA GLY A 145 10.07 -0.11 -9.67
C GLY A 145 8.92 0.72 -10.26
N SER A 146 7.75 0.71 -9.64
CA SER A 146 6.57 1.52 -9.99
C SER A 146 6.34 2.66 -8.97
N PHE A 147 5.16 3.28 -9.01
CA PHE A 147 4.78 4.38 -8.11
C PHE A 147 3.62 3.95 -7.22
N LEU A 148 3.82 4.03 -5.90
CA LEU A 148 2.77 3.84 -4.89
C LEU A 148 2.58 5.13 -4.08
N PRO A 149 1.36 5.43 -3.64
CA PRO A 149 1.12 6.53 -2.74
C PRO A 149 1.69 6.25 -1.34
N ASP A 150 2.04 7.31 -0.61
CA ASP A 150 2.28 7.31 0.83
C ASP A 150 0.91 7.10 1.51
N LEU A 151 0.51 5.84 1.63
CA LEU A 151 -0.80 5.38 2.08
C LEU A 151 -0.65 4.47 3.30
N PHE A 152 -1.45 4.73 4.34
CA PHE A 152 -1.46 4.05 5.62
C PHE A 152 -2.84 3.49 5.96
N MET A 153 -2.86 2.32 6.58
CA MET A 153 -4.07 1.63 6.99
C MET A 153 -3.95 1.16 8.44
N ARG A 154 -4.95 1.45 9.27
CA ARG A 154 -5.03 0.97 10.65
C ARG A 154 -6.46 0.82 11.13
N CYS A 155 -6.68 -0.02 12.13
CA CYS A 155 -7.96 -0.16 12.80
C CYS A 155 -8.08 0.85 13.95
N ILE A 156 -9.18 1.57 13.99
CA ILE A 156 -9.57 2.47 15.08
C ILE A 156 -11.09 2.44 15.24
N ASN A 157 -11.58 2.22 16.46
CA ASN A 157 -13.02 2.23 16.78
C ASN A 157 -13.86 1.35 15.83
N ASN A 158 -13.37 0.14 15.51
CA ASN A 158 -14.02 -0.81 14.60
C ASN A 158 -14.15 -0.35 13.14
N GLN A 159 -13.30 0.60 12.73
CA GLN A 159 -13.20 1.07 11.34
C GLN A 159 -11.74 1.01 10.90
N ILE A 160 -11.53 0.87 9.60
CA ILE A 160 -10.23 1.03 8.98
C ILE A 160 -10.07 2.49 8.57
N GLU A 161 -9.16 3.18 9.23
CA GLU A 161 -8.65 4.46 8.76
C GLU A 161 -7.72 4.20 7.57
N ILE A 162 -8.01 4.87 6.46
CA ILE A 162 -7.16 4.90 5.26
C ILE A 162 -6.70 6.33 5.05
N SER A 163 -5.42 6.57 5.25
CA SER A 163 -4.82 7.91 5.23
C SER A 163 -3.72 8.01 4.17
N TRP A 164 -3.70 9.06 3.36
CA TRP A 164 -2.66 9.28 2.35
C TRP A 164 -2.07 10.69 2.33
N HIS A 165 -0.77 10.81 2.02
CA HIS A 165 -0.05 12.08 1.95
C HIS A 165 0.99 12.15 0.81
N ASN A 166 0.54 12.52 -0.38
CA ASN A 166 1.27 12.63 -1.65
C ASN A 166 1.32 14.08 -2.17
N GLU A 167 1.57 15.06 -1.29
CA GLU A 167 1.62 16.47 -1.70
C GLU A 167 2.79 16.78 -2.64
N PHE A 168 3.88 16.03 -2.52
CA PHE A 168 5.10 16.19 -3.31
C PHE A 168 5.13 15.25 -4.51
N PRO A 169 5.64 15.72 -5.66
CA PRO A 169 5.81 14.88 -6.83
C PRO A 169 6.91 13.84 -6.65
N TYR A 170 6.85 12.83 -7.52
CA TYR A 170 7.99 11.97 -7.83
C TYR A 170 8.80 12.57 -8.97
N ASP A 171 10.11 12.71 -8.76
CA ASP A 171 11.04 13.02 -9.83
C ASP A 171 11.16 11.81 -10.77
N VAL A 172 10.81 12.00 -12.04
CA VAL A 172 10.93 10.98 -13.09
C VAL A 172 11.80 11.51 -14.23
N PRO A 173 12.45 10.66 -15.05
CA PRO A 173 13.41 11.11 -16.06
C PRO A 173 12.89 12.19 -17.04
N ASN A 174 11.57 12.27 -17.24
CA ASN A 174 10.93 13.18 -18.17
C ASN A 174 10.03 14.24 -17.50
N GLY A 175 10.17 14.49 -16.19
CA GLY A 175 9.40 15.51 -15.47
C GLY A 175 9.00 15.08 -14.07
N GLU A 176 7.79 15.43 -13.67
CA GLU A 176 7.23 15.17 -12.34
C GLU A 176 5.96 14.33 -12.45
N LEU A 177 5.81 13.37 -11.54
CA LEU A 177 4.61 12.56 -11.41
C LEU A 177 3.86 12.93 -10.13
N TYR A 178 2.56 13.15 -10.26
CA TYR A 178 1.68 13.56 -9.16
C TYR A 178 0.56 12.55 -8.97
N PHE A 179 0.33 12.12 -7.74
CA PHE A 179 -0.88 11.37 -7.41
C PHE A 179 -2.11 12.27 -7.54
N GLU A 180 -3.21 11.72 -8.06
CA GLU A 180 -4.45 12.48 -8.27
C GLU A 180 -5.03 12.98 -6.95
N TYR A 181 -5.00 12.11 -5.94
CA TYR A 181 -5.46 12.41 -4.59
C TYR A 181 -4.25 12.70 -3.71
N LYS A 182 -3.99 13.98 -3.49
CA LYS A 182 -2.78 14.44 -2.76
C LYS A 182 -2.83 14.11 -1.28
N LYS A 183 -3.90 14.44 -0.57
CA LYS A 183 -3.98 14.24 0.88
C LYS A 183 -5.41 13.92 1.29
N GLY A 184 -5.58 13.06 2.29
CA GLY A 184 -6.90 12.76 2.83
C GLY A 184 -6.90 11.60 3.81
N VAL A 185 -8.04 11.49 4.52
CA VAL A 185 -8.33 10.44 5.49
C VAL A 185 -9.76 9.99 5.25
N GLU A 186 -9.98 8.69 5.18
CA GLU A 186 -11.28 8.07 4.99
C GLU A 186 -11.41 6.88 5.95
N TYR A 187 -12.66 6.51 6.26
CA TYR A 187 -12.96 5.42 7.18
C TYR A 187 -13.86 4.41 6.51
N ILE A 188 -13.43 3.15 6.52
CA ILE A 188 -14.16 2.02 5.93
C ILE A 188 -14.55 1.04 7.04
N ASP A 189 -15.70 0.41 6.90
CA ASP A 189 -16.10 -0.68 7.79
C ASP A 189 -15.07 -1.82 7.76
N ILE A 190 -14.63 -2.27 8.93
CA ILE A 190 -13.59 -3.29 9.06
C ILE A 190 -13.97 -4.62 8.42
N THR A 191 -15.24 -5.02 8.52
CA THR A 191 -15.71 -6.29 7.96
C THR A 191 -15.67 -6.23 6.44
N LEU A 192 -16.13 -5.11 5.86
CA LEU A 192 -16.05 -4.87 4.42
C LEU A 192 -14.59 -4.86 3.93
N PHE A 193 -13.72 -4.11 4.60
CA PHE A 193 -12.31 -3.99 4.23
C PHE A 193 -11.62 -5.37 4.25
N LYS A 194 -11.73 -6.09 5.37
CA LYS A 194 -11.15 -7.42 5.55
C LYS A 194 -11.63 -8.37 4.45
N LYS A 195 -12.95 -8.42 4.21
CA LYS A 195 -13.53 -9.30 3.19
C LYS A 195 -12.95 -9.00 1.80
N VAL A 196 -12.95 -7.73 1.39
CA VAL A 196 -12.49 -7.33 0.05
C VAL A 196 -11.00 -7.64 -0.17
N ILE A 197 -10.14 -7.35 0.82
CA ILE A 197 -8.71 -7.65 0.71
C ILE A 197 -8.44 -9.15 0.72
N VAL A 198 -9.11 -9.92 1.59
CA VAL A 198 -8.98 -11.39 1.62
C VAL A 198 -9.40 -12.02 0.30
N ASP A 199 -10.56 -11.63 -0.24
CA ASP A 199 -11.07 -12.16 -1.51
C ASP A 199 -10.08 -11.86 -2.66
N PHE A 200 -9.54 -10.65 -2.69
CA PHE A 200 -8.53 -10.23 -3.65
C PHE A 200 -7.23 -11.04 -3.54
N CYS A 201 -6.66 -11.16 -2.34
CA CYS A 201 -5.43 -11.90 -2.10
C CYS A 201 -5.57 -13.38 -2.45
N LEU A 202 -6.65 -14.04 -1.99
CA LEU A 202 -6.91 -15.44 -2.31
C LEU A 202 -7.03 -15.66 -3.82
N HIS A 203 -7.69 -14.75 -4.53
CA HIS A 203 -7.82 -14.84 -5.97
C HIS A 203 -6.46 -14.81 -6.68
N LEU A 204 -5.61 -13.84 -6.35
CA LEU A 204 -4.29 -13.74 -6.99
C LEU A 204 -3.37 -14.87 -6.58
N ILE A 205 -3.34 -15.27 -5.30
CA ILE A 205 -2.58 -16.44 -4.83
C ILE A 205 -2.91 -17.67 -5.68
N ASN A 206 -4.21 -17.97 -5.88
CA ASN A 206 -4.64 -19.11 -6.69
C ASN A 206 -4.17 -18.99 -8.15
N ARG A 207 -4.04 -17.77 -8.69
CA ARG A 207 -3.61 -17.54 -10.07
C ARG A 207 -2.13 -17.83 -10.27
N TYR A 208 -1.28 -17.55 -9.29
CA TYR A 208 0.18 -17.71 -9.41
C TYR A 208 0.76 -18.92 -8.67
N GLU A 209 -0.07 -19.71 -7.99
CA GLU A 209 0.36 -20.87 -7.18
C GLU A 209 1.17 -21.89 -7.98
N ASP A 210 0.77 -22.22 -9.21
CA ASP A 210 1.50 -23.18 -10.05
C ASP A 210 2.87 -22.65 -10.50
N LEU A 211 3.03 -21.33 -10.56
CA LEU A 211 4.28 -20.67 -10.98
C LEU A 211 5.23 -20.47 -9.80
N TYR A 212 4.67 -20.11 -8.64
CA TYR A 212 5.41 -19.76 -7.43
C TYR A 212 4.81 -20.47 -6.19
N PRO A 213 4.94 -21.81 -6.09
CA PRO A 213 4.25 -22.59 -5.07
C PRO A 213 4.70 -22.26 -3.64
N ASP A 214 5.99 -21.97 -3.44
CA ASP A 214 6.52 -21.60 -2.12
C ASP A 214 6.04 -20.21 -1.68
N VAL A 215 5.95 -19.27 -2.63
CA VAL A 215 5.42 -17.92 -2.40
C VAL A 215 3.93 -18.00 -2.05
N ALA A 216 3.14 -18.71 -2.85
CA ALA A 216 1.73 -18.92 -2.60
C ALA A 216 1.49 -19.58 -1.24
N LYS A 217 2.25 -20.61 -0.87
CA LYS A 217 2.16 -21.26 0.44
C LYS A 217 2.44 -20.28 1.59
N ARG A 218 3.49 -19.47 1.49
CA ARG A 218 3.83 -18.44 2.48
C ARG A 218 2.71 -17.41 2.61
N ASP A 219 2.22 -16.90 1.49
CA ASP A 219 1.21 -15.85 1.46
C ASP A 219 -0.13 -16.35 2.03
N ARG A 220 -0.55 -17.58 1.70
CA ARG A 220 -1.69 -18.24 2.34
C ARG A 220 -1.54 -18.33 3.85
N ALA A 221 -0.37 -18.76 4.33
CA ALA A 221 -0.13 -18.91 5.77
C ALA A 221 -0.17 -17.56 6.50
N ASN A 222 0.32 -16.50 5.87
CA ASN A 222 0.24 -15.15 6.44
C ASN A 222 -1.19 -14.61 6.40
N LEU A 223 -1.90 -14.75 5.28
CA LEU A 223 -3.29 -14.32 5.13
C LEU A 223 -4.22 -15.05 6.09
N GLN A 224 -3.96 -16.33 6.37
CA GLN A 224 -4.76 -17.14 7.30
C GLN A 224 -4.82 -16.52 8.70
N LYS A 225 -3.73 -15.87 9.16
CA LYS A 225 -3.70 -15.15 10.44
C LYS A 225 -4.77 -14.05 10.49
N ALA A 226 -4.97 -13.34 9.39
CA ALA A 226 -5.98 -12.31 9.29
C ALA A 226 -7.39 -12.90 9.12
N ILE A 227 -7.54 -14.01 8.37
CA ILE A 227 -8.82 -14.71 8.22
C ILE A 227 -9.35 -15.17 9.59
N ASP A 228 -8.50 -15.80 10.39
CA ASP A 228 -8.84 -16.36 11.70
C ASP A 228 -9.06 -15.29 12.79
N PHE A 229 -8.66 -14.04 12.53
CA PHE A 229 -8.87 -12.94 13.47
C PHE A 229 -10.33 -12.48 13.46
N GLU A 230 -11.05 -12.66 14.57
CA GLU A 230 -12.42 -12.17 14.72
C GLU A 230 -12.43 -10.64 14.87
N VAL A 231 -13.20 -9.97 13.99
CA VAL A 231 -13.43 -8.53 13.97
C VAL A 231 -14.77 -8.19 14.59
#